data_AF-K1T4U5-F1
#
_entry.id   AF-K1T4U5-F1
#
_cell.length_a   1.000
_cell.length_b   1.000
_cell.length_c   1.000
_cell.angle_alpha   90.00
_cell.angle_beta   90.00
_cell.angle_gamma   90.00
#
_symmetry.space_group_name_H-M   'P 1'
#
loop_
_entity.id
_entity.type
_entity.pdbx_description
1 polymer ?
#
loop_
_entity_poly.entity_id
_entity_poly.type
_entity_poly.pdbx_seq_one_letter_code
_entity_poly.pdbx_strand_id
1 'polypeptide(L)'
;MESLNVKTKAGCAAVMTAASLFAQWAHWFIFEKIEFSSFYLFFTPLVLCFMYRLLMADSENGGRFSKPFIFIFTVALPLAAAFIISVFMLLNYPDISTFSAVRQESGIPSELIALYSGRIFITSVYLLAYSGI
;
A
#
# COMPACT_ATOMS: atom_id res chain seq x y z
N MET A 1 -19.50 -16.52 -20.57
CA MET A 1 -18.77 -16.12 -19.35
C MET A 1 -18.17 -17.37 -18.73
N GLU A 2 -16.89 -17.62 -19.00
CA GLU A 2 -16.18 -18.79 -18.48
C GLU A 2 -15.92 -18.54 -16.99
N SER A 3 -16.42 -19.44 -16.13
CA SER A 3 -16.22 -19.35 -14.69
C SER A 3 -14.74 -19.54 -14.38
N LEU A 4 -13.99 -18.44 -14.26
CA LEU A 4 -12.61 -18.46 -13.79
C LEU A 4 -12.54 -19.28 -12.50
N ASN A 5 -11.81 -20.40 -12.58
CA ASN A 5 -11.57 -21.35 -11.51
C ASN A 5 -11.18 -20.60 -10.22
N VAL A 6 -11.77 -20.98 -9.08
CA VAL A 6 -11.57 -20.31 -7.78
C VAL A 6 -10.07 -20.20 -7.42
N LYS A 7 -9.26 -21.19 -7.82
CA LYS A 7 -7.80 -21.16 -7.66
C LYS A 7 -7.13 -20.03 -8.46
N THR A 8 -7.61 -19.76 -9.67
CA THR A 8 -7.10 -18.66 -10.52
C THR A 8 -7.48 -17.30 -9.95
N LYS A 9 -8.69 -17.17 -9.38
CA LYS A 9 -9.13 -15.93 -8.72
C LYS A 9 -8.30 -15.61 -7.46
N ALA A 10 -8.01 -16.62 -6.64
CA ALA A 10 -7.17 -16.46 -5.46
C ALA A 10 -5.73 -16.08 -5.84
N GLY A 11 -5.17 -16.71 -6.88
CA GLY A 11 -3.86 -16.35 -7.42
C GLY A 11 -3.79 -14.90 -7.90
N CYS A 12 -4.77 -14.45 -8.68
CA CYS A 12 -4.84 -13.06 -9.13
C CYS A 12 -5.01 -12.07 -7.96
N ALA A 13 -5.84 -12.39 -6.97
CA ALA A 13 -6.01 -11.57 -5.77
C ALA A 13 -4.69 -11.39 -4.99
N ALA A 14 -3.93 -12.48 -4.81
CA ALA A 14 -2.64 -12.45 -4.15
C ALA A 14 -1.63 -11.60 -4.92
N VAL A 15 -1.56 -11.75 -6.24
CA VAL A 15 -0.68 -10.96 -7.11
C VAL A 15 -1.05 -9.47 -7.07
N MET A 16 -2.34 -9.13 -7.12
CA MET A 16 -2.80 -7.74 -7.04
C MET A 16 -2.46 -7.10 -5.68
N THR A 17 -2.62 -7.85 -4.59
CA THR A 17 -2.24 -7.39 -3.25
C THR A 17 -0.73 -7.17 -3.16
N ALA A 18 0.06 -8.15 -3.60
CA ALA A 18 1.52 -8.07 -3.57
C ALA A 18 2.03 -6.92 -4.44
N ALA A 19 1.46 -6.73 -5.63
CA ALA A 19 1.80 -5.62 -6.51
C ALA A 19 1.45 -4.26 -5.89
N SER A 20 0.30 -4.13 -5.22
CA SER A 20 -0.06 -2.90 -4.50
C SER A 20 0.91 -2.61 -3.36
N LEU A 21 1.21 -3.60 -2.52
CA LEU A 21 2.18 -3.46 -1.42
C LEU A 21 3.57 -3.10 -1.94
N PHE A 22 4.01 -3.75 -3.02
CA PHE A 22 5.30 -3.46 -3.65
C PHE A 22 5.33 -2.05 -4.25
N ALA A 23 4.27 -1.60 -4.91
CA ALA A 23 4.20 -0.25 -5.46
C ALA A 23 4.24 0.82 -4.35
N GLN A 24 3.54 0.59 -3.23
CA GLN A 24 3.59 1.46 -2.06
C GLN A 24 4.97 1.45 -1.39
N TRP A 25 5.60 0.28 -1.25
CA TRP A 25 6.96 0.17 -0.72
C TRP A 25 7.99 0.86 -1.62
N ALA A 26 7.97 0.57 -2.92
CA ALA A 26 8.91 1.13 -3.90
C ALA A 26 8.79 2.66 -3.97
N HIS A 27 7.57 3.19 -3.87
CA HIS A 27 7.32 4.61 -3.77
C HIS A 27 8.08 5.25 -2.60
N TRP A 28 7.92 4.71 -1.38
CA TRP A 28 8.59 5.23 -0.20
C TRP A 28 10.10 5.00 -0.20
N PHE A 29 10.56 3.89 -0.77
CA PHE A 29 11.97 3.59 -0.93
C PHE A 29 12.66 4.60 -1.87
N ILE A 30 12.04 4.92 -3.01
CA ILE A 30 12.53 5.94 -3.94
C ILE A 30 12.53 7.32 -3.29
N PHE A 31 11.47 7.67 -2.55
CA PHE A 31 11.39 8.94 -1.83
C PHE A 31 12.56 9.11 -0.84
N GLU A 32 12.90 8.04 -0.12
CA GLU A 32 14.01 8.04 0.84
C GLU A 32 15.38 8.16 0.18
N LYS A 33 15.57 7.57 -1.02
CA LYS A 33 16.87 7.59 -1.72
C LYS A 33 17.13 8.85 -2.54
N ILE A 34 16.09 9.58 -2.93
CA ILE A 34 16.23 10.77 -3.79
C ILE A 34 16.19 12.07 -2.98
N GLU A 35 16.03 12.01 -1.64
CA GLU A 35 15.94 13.18 -0.76
C GLU A 35 14.97 14.26 -1.29
N PHE A 36 13.86 13.82 -1.88
CA PHE A 36 12.88 14.75 -2.44
C PHE A 36 12.36 15.67 -1.33
N SER A 37 12.20 16.97 -1.66
CA SER A 37 11.53 17.94 -0.81
C SER A 37 10.19 17.37 -0.31
N SER A 38 9.85 17.60 0.96
CA SER A 38 8.64 17.09 1.62
C SER A 38 7.34 17.42 0.86
N PHE A 39 7.37 18.38 -0.08
CA PHE A 39 6.28 18.65 -1.01
C PHE A 39 5.91 17.45 -1.91
N TYR A 40 6.89 16.68 -2.38
CA TYR A 40 6.66 15.51 -3.23
C TYR A 40 5.96 14.35 -2.51
N LEU A 41 5.94 14.40 -1.17
CA LEU A 41 5.22 13.44 -0.32
C LEU A 41 3.70 13.48 -0.57
N PHE A 42 3.17 14.60 -1.07
CA PHE A 42 1.77 14.74 -1.48
C PHE A 42 1.51 14.37 -2.94
N PHE A 43 2.48 14.59 -3.83
CA PHE A 43 2.32 14.33 -5.27
C PHE A 43 2.40 12.83 -5.60
N THR A 44 3.23 12.12 -4.87
CA THR A 44 3.50 10.71 -5.12
C THR A 44 2.36 9.75 -4.77
N PRO A 45 1.56 9.90 -3.69
CA PRO A 45 0.34 9.11 -3.51
C PRO A 45 -0.70 9.39 -4.61
N LEU A 46 -0.71 10.57 -5.25
CA LEU A 46 -1.60 10.85 -6.38
C LEU A 46 -1.29 9.97 -7.60
N VAL A 47 -0.03 9.60 -7.83
CA VAL A 47 0.34 8.67 -8.91
C VAL A 47 -0.25 7.28 -8.64
N LEU A 48 -0.18 6.81 -7.40
CA LEU A 48 -0.81 5.55 -6.99
C LEU A 48 -2.33 5.63 -7.11
N CYS A 49 -2.95 6.73 -6.72
CA CYS A 49 -4.38 6.97 -6.92
C CYS A 49 -4.75 6.98 -8.41
N PHE A 50 -3.92 7.57 -9.27
CA PHE A 50 -4.13 7.57 -10.71
C PHE A 50 -4.04 6.16 -11.31
N MET A 51 -3.02 5.39 -10.93
CA MET A 51 -2.89 3.98 -11.35
C MET A 51 -4.09 3.14 -10.91
N TYR A 52 -4.54 3.33 -9.67
CA TYR A 52 -5.75 2.68 -9.17
C TYR A 52 -7.00 3.07 -9.97
N ARG A 53 -7.12 4.35 -10.34
CA ARG A 53 -8.23 4.85 -11.14
C ARG A 53 -8.23 4.29 -12.56
N LEU A 54 -7.06 4.11 -13.17
CA LEU A 54 -6.94 3.42 -14.46
C LEU A 54 -7.40 1.96 -14.36
N LEU A 55 -7.03 1.27 -13.28
CA LEU A 55 -7.46 -0.11 -13.03
C LEU A 55 -8.99 -0.20 -12.82
N MET A 56 -9.58 0.79 -12.15
CA MET A 56 -11.03 0.93 -12.00
C MET A 56 -11.73 1.22 -13.34
N ALA A 57 -11.17 2.08 -14.18
CA ALA A 57 -11.71 2.38 -15.51
C ALA A 57 -11.66 1.17 -16.46
N ASP A 58 -10.62 0.34 -16.36
CA ASP A 58 -10.55 -0.94 -17.10
C ASP A 58 -11.67 -1.90 -16.65
N SER A 59 -11.97 -1.95 -15.34
CA SER A 59 -13.11 -2.72 -14.81
C SER A 59 -14.46 -2.25 -15.37
N GLU A 60 -14.66 -0.94 -15.52
CA GLU A 60 -15.89 -0.37 -16.10
C GLU A 60 -16.07 -0.71 -17.59
N ASN A 61 -14.98 -0.79 -18.34
CA ASN A 61 -14.98 -1.05 -19.78
C ASN A 61 -15.03 -2.56 -20.13
N GLY A 62 -15.54 -3.40 -19.23
CA GLY A 62 -15.64 -4.85 -19.44
C GLY A 62 -14.39 -5.63 -19.03
N GLY A 63 -13.56 -5.06 -18.16
CA GLY A 63 -12.38 -5.72 -17.59
C GLY A 63 -12.70 -7.01 -16.84
N ARG A 64 -11.67 -7.85 -16.65
CA ARG A 64 -11.82 -9.21 -16.08
C ARG A 64 -12.22 -9.23 -14.60
N PHE A 65 -12.07 -8.12 -13.88
CA PHE A 65 -12.31 -8.01 -12.43
C PHE A 65 -13.32 -6.92 -12.13
N SER A 66 -14.10 -7.10 -11.06
CA SER A 66 -15.08 -6.10 -10.61
C SER A 66 -14.43 -5.02 -9.72
N LYS A 67 -15.01 -3.82 -9.72
CA LYS A 67 -14.61 -2.71 -8.82
C LYS A 67 -14.40 -3.11 -7.35
N PRO A 68 -15.35 -3.80 -6.68
CA PRO A 68 -15.15 -4.18 -5.27
C PRO A 68 -14.01 -5.18 -5.09
N PHE A 69 -13.80 -6.09 -6.06
CA PHE A 69 -12.66 -7.02 -6.02
C PHE A 69 -11.34 -6.26 -6.07
N ILE A 70 -11.21 -5.30 -6.99
CA ILE A 70 -10.01 -4.46 -7.11
C ILE A 70 -9.79 -3.65 -5.82
N PHE A 71 -10.83 -3.01 -5.28
CA PHE A 71 -10.74 -2.24 -4.04
C PHE A 71 -10.26 -3.08 -2.85
N ILE A 72 -10.83 -4.27 -2.64
CA ILE A 72 -10.46 -5.12 -1.51
C ILE A 72 -8.99 -5.50 -1.56
N PHE A 73 -8.50 -5.97 -2.71
CA PHE A 73 -7.15 -6.51 -2.82
C PHE A 73 -6.07 -5.46 -3.01
N THR A 74 -6.39 -4.27 -3.53
CA THR A 74 -5.38 -3.22 -3.75
C THR A 74 -5.38 -2.13 -2.68
N VAL A 75 -6.48 -1.95 -1.94
CA VAL A 75 -6.61 -0.89 -0.91
C VAL A 75 -6.92 -1.48 0.46
N ALA A 76 -8.05 -2.18 0.62
CA ALA A 76 -8.52 -2.59 1.96
C ALA A 76 -7.61 -3.61 2.64
N LEU A 77 -7.13 -4.60 1.91
CA LEU A 77 -6.29 -5.66 2.44
C LEU A 77 -4.86 -5.18 2.74
N PRO A 78 -4.19 -4.39 1.85
CA PRO A 78 -2.95 -3.69 2.20
C PRO A 78 -3.09 -2.77 3.42
N LEU A 79 -4.19 -2.00 3.52
CA LEU A 79 -4.46 -1.15 4.67
C LEU A 79 -4.57 -1.96 5.97
N ALA A 80 -5.36 -3.03 5.95
CA ALA A 80 -5.53 -3.91 7.11
C ALA A 80 -4.20 -4.57 7.52
N ALA A 81 -3.42 -5.05 6.55
CA ALA A 81 -2.10 -5.62 6.82
C ALA A 81 -1.15 -4.58 7.43
N ALA A 82 -1.07 -3.37 6.86
CA ALA A 82 -0.24 -2.30 7.37
C ALA A 82 -0.64 -1.88 8.79
N PHE A 83 -1.95 -1.78 9.06
CA PHE A 83 -2.48 -1.47 10.38
C PHE A 83 -2.13 -2.54 11.42
N ILE A 84 -2.37 -3.82 11.09
CA ILE A 84 -2.05 -4.94 12.00
C ILE A 84 -0.56 -4.97 12.31
N ILE A 85 0.30 -4.82 11.30
CA ILE A 85 1.76 -4.80 11.49
C ILE A 85 2.19 -3.60 12.34
N SER A 86 1.61 -2.42 12.10
CA SER A 86 1.90 -1.21 12.88
C SER A 86 1.53 -1.40 14.35
N VAL A 87 0.33 -1.92 14.63
CA VAL A 87 -0.14 -2.21 16.01
C VAL A 87 0.74 -3.28 16.66
N PHE A 88 1.07 -4.35 15.93
CA PHE A 88 1.95 -5.41 16.44
C PHE A 88 3.34 -4.87 16.81
N MET A 89 3.92 -4.00 15.96
CA MET A 89 5.22 -3.39 16.24
C MET A 89 5.16 -2.45 17.43
N LEU A 90 4.10 -1.65 17.56
CA LEU A 90 3.92 -0.74 18.70
C LEU A 90 3.80 -1.50 20.04
N LEU A 91 3.12 -2.65 20.04
CA LEU A 91 2.95 -3.47 21.25
C LEU A 91 4.23 -4.20 21.68
N ASN A 92 5.01 -4.71 20.71
CA ASN A 92 6.24 -5.45 21.01
C ASN A 92 7.45 -4.54 21.22
N TYR A 93 7.43 -3.34 20.62
CA TYR A 93 8.53 -2.40 20.63
C TYR A 93 8.03 -0.96 20.81
N PRO A 94 7.57 -0.60 22.02
CA PRO A 94 6.94 0.70 22.29
C PRO A 94 7.87 1.90 22.09
N ASP A 95 9.18 1.68 22.12
CA ASP A 95 10.18 2.73 21.91
C ASP A 95 10.50 3.01 20.43
N ILE A 96 9.95 2.22 19.48
CA ILE A 96 10.22 2.43 18.05
C ILE A 96 9.46 3.65 17.55
N SER A 97 10.21 4.65 17.10
CA SER A 97 9.65 5.82 16.46
C SER A 97 9.21 5.47 15.04
N THR A 98 7.90 5.40 14.82
CA THR A 98 7.29 5.16 13.50
C THR A 98 7.48 6.33 12.52
N PHE A 99 7.97 7.48 12.99
CA PHE A 99 8.02 8.73 12.21
C PHE A 99 9.39 9.42 12.17
N SER A 100 10.36 9.02 12.99
CA SER A 100 11.69 9.66 13.00
C SER A 100 12.74 8.80 12.31
N ALA A 101 13.34 9.33 11.24
CA ALA A 101 14.51 8.74 10.56
C ALA A 101 15.77 8.67 11.45
N VAL A 102 15.79 9.39 12.59
CA VAL A 102 16.97 9.52 13.48
C VAL A 102 17.43 8.18 14.06
N ARG A 103 16.54 7.20 14.27
CA ARG A 103 16.95 5.86 14.73
C ARG A 103 17.29 4.88 13.61
N GLN A 104 16.96 5.21 12.36
CA GLN A 104 17.22 4.37 11.19
C GLN A 104 18.73 4.09 11.00
N GLU A 105 19.61 4.92 11.56
CA GLU A 105 21.06 4.69 11.62
C GLU A 105 21.48 3.49 12.49
N SER A 106 20.60 2.97 13.35
CA SER A 106 20.90 1.84 14.23
C SER A 106 20.87 0.47 13.54
N GLY A 107 20.33 0.40 12.31
CA GLY A 107 20.30 -0.84 11.51
C GLY A 107 19.34 -1.92 12.02
N ILE A 108 18.40 -1.59 12.92
CA ILE A 108 17.48 -2.57 13.50
C ILE A 108 16.32 -2.88 12.52
N PRO A 109 16.12 -4.14 12.10
CA PRO A 109 15.08 -4.51 11.12
C PRO A 109 13.65 -4.16 11.56
N SER A 110 13.35 -4.18 12.86
CA SER A 110 12.02 -3.84 13.39
C SER A 110 11.66 -2.37 13.19
N GLU A 111 12.64 -1.47 13.22
CA GLU A 111 12.41 -0.03 12.98
C GLU A 111 12.07 0.24 11.51
N LEU A 112 12.75 -0.46 10.59
CA LEU A 112 12.47 -0.37 9.17
C LEU A 112 11.07 -0.90 8.86
N ILE A 113 10.66 -2.02 9.47
CA ILE A 113 9.30 -2.54 9.30
C ILE A 113 8.26 -1.57 9.86
N ALA A 114 8.49 -1.00 11.05
CA ALA A 114 7.58 -0.02 11.64
C ALA A 114 7.43 1.24 10.78
N LEU A 115 8.55 1.79 10.28
CA LEU A 115 8.58 2.96 9.41
C LEU A 115 7.82 2.71 8.09
N TYR A 116 8.11 1.60 7.40
CA TYR A 116 7.44 1.28 6.14
C TYR A 116 5.96 0.89 6.36
N SER A 117 5.60 0.29 7.50
CA SER A 117 4.20 0.01 7.83
C SER A 117 3.39 1.29 8.03
N GLY A 118 3.93 2.29 8.74
CA GLY A 118 3.29 3.59 8.91
C GLY A 118 3.17 4.37 7.59
N ARG A 119 4.19 4.29 6.75
CA ARG A 119 4.21 4.87 5.40
C ARG A 119 3.15 4.25 4.48
N ILE A 120 3.04 2.92 4.46
CA ILE A 120 1.99 2.20 3.70
C ILE A 120 0.60 2.53 4.25
N PHE A 121 0.46 2.67 5.57
CA PHE A 121 -0.80 3.09 6.20
C PHE A 121 -1.24 4.48 5.70
N ILE A 122 -0.34 5.46 5.68
CA ILE A 122 -0.64 6.81 5.14
C ILE A 122 -1.10 6.70 3.68
N THR A 123 -0.32 6.03 2.82
CA THR A 123 -0.66 5.91 1.39
C THR A 123 -1.99 5.18 1.16
N SER A 124 -2.28 4.17 1.97
CA SER A 124 -3.55 3.44 1.93
C SER A 124 -4.75 4.30 2.37
N VAL A 125 -4.57 5.20 3.34
CA VAL A 125 -5.60 6.20 3.72
C VAL A 125 -5.84 7.19 2.58
N TYR A 126 -4.79 7.65 1.89
CA TYR A 126 -4.93 8.48 0.69
C TYR A 126 -5.71 7.76 -0.42
N LEU A 127 -5.38 6.50 -0.68
CA LEU A 127 -6.11 5.68 -1.65
C LEU A 127 -7.56 5.48 -1.25
N LEU A 128 -7.86 5.30 0.04
CA LEU A 128 -9.22 5.19 0.53
C LEU A 128 -10.02 6.48 0.28
N ALA A 129 -9.46 7.64 0.64
CA ALA A 129 -10.09 8.94 0.39
C ALA A 129 -10.32 9.22 -1.10
N TYR A 130 -9.42 8.78 -1.98
CA TYR A 130 -9.51 8.99 -3.43
C TYR A 130 -10.35 7.92 -4.16
N SER A 131 -10.51 6.74 -3.55
CA SER A 131 -11.29 5.64 -4.13
C SER A 131 -12.79 5.93 -4.15
N GLY A 132 -13.26 6.91 -3.38
CA GLY A 132 -14.60 7.48 -3.51
C GLY A 132 -15.72 6.44 -3.42
N ILE A 133 -15.57 5.43 -2.55
CA ILE A 133 -16.74 4.70 -2.04
C ILE A 133 -17.67 5.68 -1.35
#